data_AF-A0A1F9DK08-F1
#
_entry.id   AF-A0A1F9DK08-F1
#
_cell.length_a   1.000
_cell.length_b   1.000
_cell.length_c   1.000
_cell.angle_alpha   90.00
_cell.angle_beta   90.00
_cell.angle_gamma   90.00
#
_symmetry.space_group_name_H-M   'P 1'
#
loop_
_entity.id
_entity.type
_entity.pdbx_description
1 polymer ?
#
loop_
_entity_poly.entity_id
_entity_poly.type
_entity_poly.pdbx_seq_one_letter_code
_entity_poly.pdbx_strand_id
1 'polypeptide(L)'
;MYETSLHGTIYKLTQNPDRAPRCITCHMPKGTHDSSFGIARGPAGTRSEVVNLKEVPISKEEEEKKREEMIRVCTGCHSRRFAREQLENADQVKEEGFRLMESGKKPILEIEKEGLIYPSIAERMPHPTEGRTLVLADPQLYIGTSYIERLFFTMFKFHTIRVWKSGYHFSPSYTHGYGWTEMQLDLIDIKEEAEKLRELFKK
;
A
#
# COMPACT_ATOMS: atom_id res chain seq x y z
N MET A 1 12.62 -0.48 3.80
CA MET A 1 12.32 -0.05 2.41
C MET A 1 13.38 0.93 1.91
N TYR A 2 13.44 2.18 2.38
CA TYR A 2 14.51 3.11 1.97
C TYR A 2 15.91 2.56 2.29
N GLU A 3 16.14 2.07 3.51
CA GLU A 3 17.47 1.60 3.94
C GLU A 3 18.05 0.46 3.10
N THR A 4 17.18 -0.30 2.43
CA THR A 4 17.54 -1.43 1.58
C THR A 4 17.59 -1.07 0.09
N SER A 5 17.34 0.19 -0.28
CA SER A 5 17.55 0.68 -1.64
C SER A 5 19.01 1.09 -1.86
N LEU A 6 19.37 1.39 -3.11
CA LEU A 6 20.69 1.94 -3.41
C LEU A 6 20.91 3.29 -2.73
N HIS A 7 19.88 4.16 -2.67
CA HIS A 7 19.97 5.43 -1.93
C HIS A 7 20.26 5.20 -0.45
N GLY A 8 19.49 4.34 0.22
CA GLY A 8 19.69 4.04 1.63
C GLY A 8 21.02 3.37 1.93
N THR A 9 21.45 2.44 1.08
CA THR A 9 22.73 1.72 1.24
C THR A 9 23.91 2.68 1.10
N ILE A 10 23.94 3.51 0.06
CA ILE A 10 25.01 4.48 -0.16
C ILE A 10 25.03 5.51 0.96
N TYR A 11 23.87 6.03 1.37
CA TYR A 11 23.80 6.98 2.48
C TYR A 11 24.28 6.36 3.80
N LYS A 12 23.89 5.11 4.10
CA LYS A 12 24.35 4.40 5.31
C LYS A 12 25.88 4.28 5.35
N LEU A 13 26.50 3.95 4.22
CA LEU A 13 27.95 3.76 4.10
C LEU A 13 28.75 5.07 4.12
N THR A 14 28.20 6.14 3.54
CA THR A 14 28.97 7.37 3.29
C THR A 14 28.57 8.53 4.16
N GLN A 15 27.35 8.51 4.73
CA GLN A 15 26.72 9.61 5.45
C GLN A 15 26.72 10.93 4.66
N ASN A 16 26.85 10.87 3.33
CA ASN A 16 26.99 12.03 2.47
C ASN A 16 25.69 12.27 1.68
N PRO A 17 24.92 13.33 2.00
CA PRO A 17 23.65 13.65 1.33
C PRO A 17 23.83 14.12 -0.13
N ASP A 18 25.02 14.58 -0.52
CA ASP A 18 25.32 14.98 -1.91
C ASP A 18 25.55 13.76 -2.81
N ARG A 19 25.88 12.60 -2.20
CA ARG A 19 26.09 11.33 -2.93
C ARG A 19 24.83 10.49 -3.01
N ALA A 20 24.01 10.50 -1.95
CA ALA A 20 22.73 9.79 -1.93
C ALA A 20 21.70 10.57 -1.10
N PRO A 21 20.46 10.69 -1.59
CA PRO A 21 19.43 11.43 -0.88
C PRO A 21 19.00 10.68 0.37
N ARG A 22 18.67 11.42 1.43
CA ARG A 22 17.99 10.90 2.64
C ARG A 22 16.53 11.32 2.65
N CYS A 23 15.75 10.84 3.63
CA CYS A 23 14.31 11.11 3.73
C CYS A 23 13.97 12.60 3.56
N ILE A 24 14.67 13.48 4.28
CA ILE A 24 14.41 14.93 4.23
C ILE A 24 14.88 15.59 2.93
N THR A 25 15.84 15.00 2.20
CA THR A 25 16.27 15.51 0.90
C THR A 25 15.11 15.45 -0.10
N CYS A 26 14.33 14.37 -0.04
CA CYS A 26 13.20 14.16 -0.94
C CYS A 26 11.90 14.75 -0.43
N HIS A 27 11.57 14.52 0.84
CA HIS A 27 10.27 14.90 1.39
C HIS A 27 10.22 16.32 1.93
N MET A 28 11.35 16.96 2.22
CA MET A 28 11.38 18.33 2.77
C MET A 28 12.51 19.13 2.10
N PRO A 29 12.55 19.20 0.75
CA PRO A 29 13.65 19.84 0.05
C PRO A 29 13.76 21.30 0.48
N LYS A 30 15.00 21.77 0.72
CA LYS A 30 15.28 23.12 1.22
C LYS A 30 14.64 23.47 2.58
N GLY A 31 14.21 22.46 3.35
CA GLY A 31 13.67 22.67 4.70
C GLY A 31 12.26 23.25 4.72
N THR A 32 11.42 22.93 3.73
CA THR A 32 10.03 23.43 3.63
C THR A 32 9.14 23.07 4.83
N HIS A 33 9.49 22.04 5.60
CA HIS A 33 8.62 21.45 6.64
C HIS A 33 7.29 20.90 6.11
N ASP A 34 7.18 20.77 4.79
CA ASP A 34 6.05 20.12 4.13
C ASP A 34 6.49 18.75 3.64
N SER A 35 6.20 17.71 4.42
CA SER A 35 6.51 16.31 4.06
C SER A 35 5.67 15.77 2.90
N SER A 36 4.62 16.48 2.50
CA SER A 36 3.76 16.13 1.36
C SER A 36 4.31 16.61 0.02
N PHE A 37 5.43 17.35 0.04
CA PHE A 37 6.09 17.88 -1.14
C PHE A 37 6.31 16.79 -2.20
N GLY A 38 5.84 17.07 -3.42
CA GLY A 38 6.00 16.19 -4.57
C GLY A 38 5.29 14.83 -4.49
N ILE A 39 4.44 14.59 -3.49
CA ILE A 39 3.65 13.36 -3.40
C ILE A 39 2.48 13.45 -4.38
N ALA A 40 2.68 12.87 -5.56
CA ALA A 40 1.72 12.87 -6.67
C ALA A 40 0.81 11.63 -6.71
N ARG A 41 0.88 10.74 -5.72
CA ARG A 41 0.04 9.54 -5.61
C ARG A 41 -0.46 9.40 -4.18
N GLY A 42 -1.72 9.01 -4.03
CA GLY A 42 -2.43 9.00 -2.76
C GLY A 42 -1.74 8.32 -1.59
N PRO A 43 -2.08 8.68 -0.34
CA PRO A 43 -1.59 7.98 0.85
C PRO A 43 -2.02 6.50 0.90
N ALA A 44 -1.69 5.81 1.98
CA ALA A 44 -2.19 4.46 2.21
C ALA A 44 -3.73 4.49 2.22
N GLY A 45 -4.37 3.57 1.48
CA GLY A 45 -5.83 3.42 1.45
C GLY A 45 -6.55 4.08 0.25
N THR A 46 -6.01 5.12 -0.38
CA THR A 46 -6.73 5.87 -1.44
C THR A 46 -6.42 5.40 -2.88
N ARG A 47 -5.91 4.18 -3.05
CA ARG A 47 -5.41 3.66 -4.35
C ARG A 47 -4.54 4.70 -5.07
N SER A 48 -4.99 5.24 -6.20
CA SER A 48 -4.26 6.23 -6.99
C SER A 48 -4.72 7.66 -6.75
N GLU A 49 -5.85 7.87 -6.05
CA GLU A 49 -6.42 9.18 -5.80
C GLU A 49 -5.55 9.96 -4.80
N VAL A 50 -5.04 11.11 -5.24
CA VAL A 50 -4.33 12.02 -4.38
C VAL A 50 -5.33 12.92 -3.68
N VAL A 51 -5.22 13.02 -2.37
CA VAL A 51 -6.06 13.90 -1.56
C VAL A 51 -5.22 15.01 -0.92
N ASN A 52 -5.87 16.13 -0.60
CA ASN A 52 -5.27 17.19 0.21
C ASN A 52 -5.33 16.84 1.71
N LEU A 53 -4.86 17.75 2.58
CA LEU A 53 -4.87 17.56 4.04
C LEU A 53 -6.27 17.41 4.66
N LYS A 54 -7.33 17.75 3.91
CA LYS A 54 -8.74 17.57 4.31
C LYS A 54 -9.36 16.33 3.67
N GLU A 55 -8.53 15.42 3.13
CA GLU A 55 -8.95 14.20 2.45
C GLU A 55 -9.81 14.42 1.20
N VAL A 56 -9.76 15.64 0.62
CA VAL A 56 -10.46 15.95 -0.63
C VAL A 56 -9.55 15.63 -1.82
N PRO A 57 -10.02 14.88 -2.82
CA PRO A 57 -9.27 14.63 -4.06
C PRO A 57 -8.79 15.93 -4.71
N ILE A 58 -7.53 15.96 -5.12
CA ILE A 58 -6.95 17.11 -5.82
C ILE A 58 -7.14 16.99 -7.34
N SER A 59 -6.98 18.09 -8.06
CA SER A 59 -7.10 18.08 -9.51
C SER A 59 -5.90 17.37 -10.17
N LYS A 60 -6.10 16.83 -11.38
CA LYS A 60 -5.01 16.24 -12.18
C LYS A 60 -3.87 17.24 -12.45
N GLU A 61 -4.20 18.52 -12.59
CA GLU A 61 -3.20 19.58 -12.77
C GLU A 61 -2.32 19.74 -11.52
N GLU A 62 -2.93 19.68 -10.33
CA GLU A 62 -2.18 19.71 -9.08
C GLU A 62 -1.34 18.44 -8.89
N GLU A 63 -1.84 17.27 -9.28
CA GLU A 63 -1.05 16.03 -9.28
C GLU A 63 0.19 16.12 -10.18
N GLU A 64 0.02 16.64 -11.41
CA GLU A 64 1.14 16.81 -12.34
C GLU A 64 2.15 17.83 -11.81
N LYS A 65 1.69 18.91 -11.19
CA LYS A 65 2.57 19.86 -10.51
C LYS A 65 3.38 19.19 -9.41
N LYS A 66 2.75 18.38 -8.55
CA LYS A 66 3.45 17.59 -7.51
C LYS A 66 4.42 16.59 -8.14
N ARG A 67 4.06 15.94 -9.24
CA ARG A 67 4.97 15.03 -9.95
C ARG A 67 6.21 15.77 -10.42
N GLU A 68 6.03 16.93 -11.03
CA GLU A 68 7.11 17.80 -11.51
C GLU A 68 7.99 18.30 -10.36
N GLU A 69 7.42 18.63 -9.21
CA GLU A 69 8.15 18.97 -7.99
C GLU A 69 9.07 17.82 -7.54
N MET A 70 8.59 16.58 -7.52
CA MET A 70 9.41 15.41 -7.18
C MET A 70 10.47 15.14 -8.25
N ILE A 71 10.14 15.26 -9.54
CA ILE A 71 11.11 15.10 -10.63
C ILE A 71 12.26 16.11 -10.46
N ARG A 72 11.97 17.36 -10.06
CA ARG A 72 13.02 18.36 -9.80
C ARG A 72 14.00 17.93 -8.71
N VAL A 73 13.52 17.27 -7.65
CA VAL A 73 14.39 16.68 -6.62
C VAL A 73 15.29 15.62 -7.25
N CYS A 74 14.72 14.68 -8.02
CA CYS A 74 15.47 13.62 -8.66
C CYS A 74 16.53 14.17 -9.66
N THR A 75 16.23 15.28 -10.34
CA THR A 75 17.14 15.90 -11.31
C THR A 75 18.36 16.58 -10.68
N GLY A 76 18.44 16.65 -9.35
CA GLY A 76 19.69 17.01 -8.67
C GLY A 76 20.83 16.02 -8.93
N CYS A 77 20.50 14.76 -9.27
CA CYS A 77 21.49 13.70 -9.50
C CYS A 77 21.24 12.86 -10.77
N HIS A 78 19.99 12.74 -11.22
CA HIS A 78 19.61 11.89 -12.36
C HIS A 78 19.13 12.71 -13.55
N SER A 79 19.13 12.10 -14.75
CA SER A 79 18.45 12.71 -15.89
C SER A 79 16.94 12.77 -15.64
N ARG A 80 16.29 13.82 -16.15
CA ARG A 80 14.83 13.99 -16.07
C ARG A 80 14.09 12.77 -16.64
N ARG A 81 14.58 12.20 -17.75
CA ARG A 81 13.99 11.02 -18.38
C ARG A 81 13.98 9.83 -17.43
N PHE A 82 15.14 9.51 -16.84
CA PHE A 82 15.27 8.40 -15.90
C PHE A 82 14.35 8.60 -14.69
N ALA A 83 14.34 9.78 -14.09
CA ALA A 83 13.49 10.08 -12.94
C ALA A 83 12.00 9.86 -13.23
N ARG A 84 11.54 10.33 -14.40
CA ARG A 84 10.16 10.17 -14.84
C ARG A 84 9.81 8.70 -15.06
N GLU A 85 10.62 7.97 -15.83
CA GLU A 85 10.41 6.53 -16.11
C GLU A 85 10.35 5.70 -14.82
N GLN A 86 11.24 5.95 -13.86
CA GLN A 86 11.26 5.20 -12.59
C GLN A 86 10.03 5.50 -11.72
N LEU A 87 9.55 6.74 -11.71
CA LEU A 87 8.33 7.10 -10.98
C LEU A 87 7.07 6.55 -11.66
N GLU A 88 7.02 6.49 -12.99
CA GLU A 88 5.95 5.82 -13.74
C GLU A 88 5.92 4.31 -13.46
N ASN A 89 7.08 3.66 -13.37
CA ASN A 89 7.16 2.27 -12.95
C ASN A 89 6.63 2.07 -11.53
N ALA A 90 6.95 2.97 -10.59
CA ALA A 90 6.41 2.92 -9.23
C ALA A 90 4.88 3.12 -9.19
N ASP A 91 4.33 3.94 -10.09
CA ASP A 91 2.87 4.09 -10.28
C ASP A 91 2.24 2.76 -10.71
N GLN A 92 2.84 2.06 -11.67
CA GLN A 92 2.37 0.74 -12.12
C GLN A 92 2.44 -0.30 -11.00
N VAL A 93 3.55 -0.35 -10.25
CA VAL A 93 3.71 -1.25 -9.08
C VAL A 93 2.61 -1.01 -8.05
N LYS A 94 2.26 0.27 -7.80
CA LYS A 94 1.16 0.62 -6.90
C LYS A 94 -0.16 0.05 -7.41
N GLU A 95 -0.49 0.33 -8.67
CA GLU A 95 -1.74 -0.10 -9.29
C GLU A 95 -1.90 -1.63 -9.31
N GLU A 96 -0.83 -2.37 -9.63
CA GLU A 96 -0.84 -3.84 -9.57
C GLU A 96 -1.01 -4.36 -8.15
N GLY A 97 -0.35 -3.74 -7.16
CA GLY A 97 -0.53 -4.08 -5.75
C GLY A 97 -1.99 -3.92 -5.31
N PHE A 98 -2.63 -2.80 -5.65
CA PHE A 98 -4.04 -2.59 -5.34
C PHE A 98 -4.95 -3.56 -6.09
N ARG A 99 -4.67 -3.89 -7.36
CA ARG A 99 -5.45 -4.89 -8.11
C ARG A 99 -5.39 -6.28 -7.47
N LEU A 100 -4.21 -6.67 -6.98
CA LEU A 100 -4.03 -7.95 -6.28
C LEU A 100 -4.79 -7.94 -4.96
N MET A 101 -4.70 -6.86 -4.17
CA MET A 101 -5.48 -6.67 -2.95
C MET A 101 -6.99 -6.77 -3.19
N GLU A 102 -7.52 -6.10 -4.23
CA GLU A 102 -8.94 -6.20 -4.58
C GLU A 102 -9.35 -7.64 -4.96
N SER A 103 -8.42 -8.43 -5.52
CA SER A 103 -8.68 -9.85 -5.80
C SER A 103 -8.81 -10.68 -4.52
N GLY A 104 -8.15 -10.28 -3.43
CA GLY A 104 -8.29 -10.88 -2.10
C GLY A 104 -9.63 -10.60 -1.42
N LYS A 105 -10.34 -9.52 -1.80
CA LYS A 105 -11.68 -9.23 -1.25
C LYS A 105 -12.75 -10.16 -1.79
N LYS A 106 -12.64 -10.59 -3.05
CA LYS A 106 -13.70 -11.32 -3.75
C LYS A 106 -14.11 -12.61 -3.03
N PRO A 107 -13.19 -13.53 -2.63
CA PRO A 107 -13.58 -14.74 -1.93
C PRO A 107 -14.30 -14.44 -0.61
N ILE A 108 -13.89 -13.39 0.11
CA ILE A 108 -14.47 -13.04 1.40
C ILE A 108 -15.90 -12.53 1.25
N LEU A 109 -16.15 -11.69 0.25
CA LEU A 109 -17.50 -11.19 -0.07
C LEU A 109 -18.43 -12.32 -0.53
N GLU A 110 -17.91 -13.33 -1.23
CA GLU A 110 -18.67 -14.53 -1.59
C GLU A 110 -19.06 -15.33 -0.34
N ILE A 111 -18.12 -15.61 0.56
CA ILE A 111 -18.37 -16.30 1.82
C ILE A 111 -19.32 -15.52 2.73
N GLU A 112 -19.22 -14.19 2.77
CA GLU A 112 -20.18 -13.33 3.47
C GLU A 112 -21.60 -13.51 2.91
N LYS A 113 -21.74 -13.45 1.58
CA LYS A 113 -23.03 -13.60 0.89
C LYS A 113 -23.63 -14.98 1.10
N GLU A 114 -22.81 -16.02 1.19
CA GLU A 114 -23.21 -17.39 1.52
C GLU A 114 -23.55 -17.55 3.01
N GLY A 115 -23.25 -16.56 3.86
CA GLY A 115 -23.50 -16.60 5.31
C GLY A 115 -22.56 -17.53 6.07
N LEU A 116 -21.40 -17.84 5.49
CA LEU A 116 -20.47 -18.87 5.97
C LEU A 116 -19.27 -18.30 6.75
N ILE A 117 -19.20 -16.98 6.93
CA ILE A 117 -18.12 -16.38 7.73
C ILE A 117 -18.23 -16.89 9.17
N TYR A 118 -17.13 -17.44 9.68
CA TYR A 118 -17.05 -17.95 11.03
C TYR A 118 -15.85 -17.38 11.82
N PRO A 119 -16.06 -16.86 13.05
CA PRO A 119 -17.35 -16.60 13.70
C PRO A 119 -18.21 -15.60 12.91
N SER A 120 -19.54 -15.74 13.00
CA SER A 120 -20.47 -14.86 12.28
C SER A 120 -20.35 -13.41 12.76
N ILE A 121 -20.48 -12.43 11.85
CA ILE A 121 -20.42 -10.99 12.15
C ILE A 121 -21.42 -10.62 13.25
N ALA A 122 -22.58 -11.26 13.29
CA ALA A 122 -23.63 -10.98 14.26
C ALA A 122 -23.22 -11.37 15.70
N GLU A 123 -22.40 -12.42 15.84
CA GLU A 123 -22.04 -13.06 17.11
C GLU A 123 -20.82 -12.43 17.79
N ARG A 124 -20.09 -11.58 17.06
CA ARG A 124 -18.88 -10.91 17.55
C ARG A 124 -19.19 -9.56 18.19
N MET A 125 -18.16 -8.99 18.83
CA MET A 125 -18.18 -7.59 19.26
C MET A 125 -18.36 -6.69 18.02
N PRO A 126 -19.28 -5.70 18.05
CA PRO A 126 -19.44 -4.78 16.94
C PRO A 126 -18.19 -3.91 16.76
N HIS A 127 -17.91 -3.55 15.51
CA HIS A 127 -16.92 -2.55 15.18
C HIS A 127 -17.30 -1.20 15.84
N PRO A 128 -16.36 -0.45 16.47
CA PRO A 128 -16.67 0.80 17.17
C PRO A 128 -17.36 1.86 16.31
N THR A 129 -16.96 1.98 15.03
CA THR A 129 -17.57 2.92 14.06
C THR A 129 -18.53 2.25 13.07
N GLU A 130 -18.15 1.12 12.48
CA GLU A 130 -18.93 0.44 11.41
C GLU A 130 -20.02 -0.53 11.91
N GLY A 131 -20.14 -0.76 13.22
CA GLY A 131 -21.14 -1.66 13.80
C GLY A 131 -20.95 -3.14 13.42
N ARG A 132 -22.05 -3.83 13.08
CA ARG A 132 -22.06 -5.27 12.71
C ARG A 132 -22.05 -5.45 11.20
N THR A 133 -20.99 -4.99 10.55
CA THR A 133 -20.80 -5.09 9.10
C THR A 133 -19.42 -5.66 8.78
N LEU A 134 -19.26 -6.28 7.61
CA LEU A 134 -17.95 -6.67 7.12
C LEU A 134 -17.18 -5.44 6.64
N VAL A 135 -15.96 -5.27 7.14
CA VAL A 135 -15.09 -4.16 6.77
C VAL A 135 -13.82 -4.71 6.13
N LEU A 136 -13.62 -4.47 4.83
CA LEU A 136 -12.44 -4.90 4.05
C LEU A 136 -11.63 -3.70 3.52
N ALA A 137 -11.65 -2.60 4.24
CA ALA A 137 -10.91 -1.37 3.95
C ALA A 137 -10.63 -0.65 5.26
N ASP A 138 -10.00 0.52 5.24
CA ASP A 138 -9.95 1.36 6.43
C ASP A 138 -11.36 1.70 6.94
N PRO A 139 -11.70 1.51 8.23
CA PRO A 139 -10.84 1.21 9.39
C PRO A 139 -10.87 -0.26 9.92
N GLN A 140 -10.80 -1.28 9.06
CA GLN A 140 -10.85 -2.71 9.41
C GLN A 140 -10.00 -3.07 10.64
N LEU A 141 -10.55 -3.91 11.52
CA LEU A 141 -9.87 -4.40 12.72
C LEU A 141 -9.09 -5.70 12.46
N TYR A 142 -8.09 -5.95 13.30
CA TYR A 142 -7.38 -7.22 13.38
C TYR A 142 -7.82 -8.10 14.57
N ILE A 143 -8.71 -7.57 15.42
CA ILE A 143 -9.27 -8.26 16.60
C ILE A 143 -10.75 -8.52 16.39
N GLY A 144 -11.25 -9.63 16.95
CA GLY A 144 -12.68 -9.94 16.89
C GLY A 144 -13.19 -10.21 15.48
N THR A 145 -12.32 -10.64 14.57
CA THR A 145 -12.62 -10.96 13.17
C THR A 145 -12.48 -12.46 12.91
N SER A 146 -13.05 -12.94 11.80
CA SER A 146 -12.79 -14.32 11.34
C SER A 146 -11.34 -14.48 10.85
N TYR A 147 -10.89 -15.72 10.71
CA TYR A 147 -9.54 -16.00 10.23
C TYR A 147 -9.33 -15.47 8.80
N ILE A 148 -10.31 -15.64 7.91
CA ILE A 148 -10.25 -15.13 6.53
C ILE A 148 -10.14 -13.58 6.48
N GLU A 149 -10.83 -12.86 7.38
CA GLU A 149 -10.69 -11.41 7.52
C GLU A 149 -9.30 -11.01 8.01
N ARG A 150 -8.71 -11.76 8.96
CA ARG A 150 -7.36 -11.52 9.47
C ARG A 150 -6.28 -11.75 8.41
N LEU A 151 -6.46 -12.75 7.54
CA LEU A 151 -5.61 -12.96 6.37
C LEU A 151 -5.62 -11.72 5.47
N PHE A 152 -6.82 -11.25 5.13
CA PHE A 152 -6.96 -10.04 4.33
C PHE A 152 -6.42 -8.78 5.01
N PHE A 153 -6.63 -8.61 6.32
CA PHE A 153 -6.05 -7.49 7.06
C PHE A 153 -4.53 -7.45 6.89
N THR A 154 -3.87 -8.61 6.91
CA THR A 154 -2.41 -8.69 6.71
C THR A 154 -2.01 -8.27 5.30
N MET A 155 -2.71 -8.80 4.30
CA MET A 155 -2.52 -8.46 2.89
C MET A 155 -2.70 -6.95 2.65
N PHE A 156 -3.80 -6.37 3.11
CA PHE A 156 -4.17 -4.98 2.94
C PHE A 156 -3.25 -4.02 3.72
N LYS A 157 -3.06 -4.24 5.03
CA LYS A 157 -2.35 -3.29 5.89
C LYS A 157 -0.85 -3.41 5.87
N PHE A 158 -0.29 -4.59 5.61
CA PHE A 158 1.16 -4.76 5.64
C PHE A 158 1.73 -5.01 4.25
N HIS A 159 1.31 -6.08 3.58
CA HIS A 159 1.99 -6.52 2.36
C HIS A 159 1.75 -5.57 1.17
N THR A 160 0.51 -5.10 0.99
CA THR A 160 0.18 -4.08 -0.01
C THR A 160 0.97 -2.80 0.21
N ILE A 161 1.05 -2.32 1.47
CA ILE A 161 1.83 -1.13 1.81
C ILE A 161 3.31 -1.31 1.49
N ARG A 162 3.89 -2.49 1.81
CA ARG A 162 5.28 -2.80 1.46
C ARG A 162 5.50 -2.74 -0.04
N VAL A 163 4.62 -3.31 -0.88
CA VAL A 163 4.76 -3.28 -2.35
C VAL A 163 4.89 -1.85 -2.86
N TRP A 164 3.87 -1.01 -2.65
CA TRP A 164 3.87 0.29 -3.31
C TRP A 164 4.86 1.27 -2.67
N LYS A 165 4.97 1.31 -1.33
CA LYS A 165 5.96 2.19 -0.69
C LYS A 165 7.37 1.83 -1.11
N SER A 166 7.73 0.55 -1.19
CA SER A 166 9.07 0.15 -1.61
C SER A 166 9.33 0.42 -3.09
N GLY A 167 8.29 0.38 -3.94
CA GLY A 167 8.35 0.83 -5.33
C GLY A 167 8.83 2.28 -5.44
N TYR A 168 8.22 3.20 -4.67
CA TYR A 168 8.65 4.62 -4.64
C TYR A 168 9.98 4.86 -3.92
N HIS A 169 10.47 3.89 -3.13
CA HIS A 169 11.79 3.96 -2.50
C HIS A 169 12.84 3.13 -3.25
N PHE A 170 12.49 2.60 -4.43
CA PHE A 170 13.37 1.83 -5.31
C PHE A 170 14.09 0.68 -4.60
N SER A 171 13.34 -0.12 -3.85
CA SER A 171 13.86 -1.27 -3.09
C SER A 171 13.30 -2.58 -3.63
N PRO A 172 13.86 -3.15 -4.72
CA PRO A 172 13.34 -4.34 -5.39
C PRO A 172 13.10 -5.54 -4.46
N SER A 173 13.99 -5.80 -3.51
CA SER A 173 13.86 -6.90 -2.56
C SER A 173 12.64 -6.77 -1.65
N TYR A 174 12.28 -5.54 -1.27
CA TYR A 174 11.07 -5.27 -0.48
C TYR A 174 9.82 -5.23 -1.35
N THR A 175 9.92 -4.73 -2.58
CA THR A 175 8.80 -4.69 -3.51
C THR A 175 8.36 -6.09 -3.87
N HIS A 176 9.32 -6.95 -4.21
CA HIS A 176 9.03 -8.31 -4.63
C HIS A 176 8.96 -9.27 -3.44
N GLY A 177 10.09 -9.54 -2.78
CA GLY A 177 10.20 -10.59 -1.77
C GLY A 177 9.32 -10.37 -0.53
N TYR A 178 9.42 -9.20 0.10
CA TYR A 178 8.66 -8.89 1.34
C TYR A 178 7.27 -8.27 1.10
N GLY A 179 6.88 -8.11 -0.16
CA GLY A 179 5.66 -7.42 -0.57
C GLY A 179 4.85 -8.29 -1.51
N TRP A 180 5.21 -8.31 -2.80
CA TRP A 180 4.44 -8.98 -3.85
C TRP A 180 4.28 -10.48 -3.59
N THR A 181 5.36 -11.18 -3.25
CA THR A 181 5.30 -12.62 -2.95
C THR A 181 4.38 -12.90 -1.77
N GLU A 182 4.52 -12.14 -0.69
CA GLU A 182 3.65 -12.29 0.49
C GLU A 182 2.17 -12.04 0.16
N MET A 183 1.86 -11.04 -0.67
CA MET A 183 0.48 -10.81 -1.12
C MET A 183 -0.09 -11.97 -1.94
N GLN A 184 0.76 -12.64 -2.75
CA GLN A 184 0.32 -13.81 -3.51
C GLN A 184 0.05 -14.99 -2.58
N LEU A 185 0.89 -15.18 -1.56
CA LEU A 185 0.67 -16.20 -0.53
C LEU A 185 -0.61 -15.91 0.27
N ASP A 186 -0.83 -14.67 0.70
CA ASP A 186 -2.08 -14.28 1.37
C ASP A 186 -3.31 -14.58 0.50
N LEU A 187 -3.24 -14.31 -0.81
CA LEU A 187 -4.35 -14.58 -1.73
C LEU A 187 -4.64 -16.08 -1.84
N ILE A 188 -3.60 -16.93 -1.85
CA ILE A 188 -3.77 -18.39 -1.83
C ILE A 188 -4.45 -18.79 -0.52
N ASP A 189 -3.93 -18.33 0.63
CA ASP A 189 -4.49 -18.67 1.94
C ASP A 189 -5.95 -18.21 2.10
N ILE A 190 -6.30 -17.02 1.59
CA ILE A 190 -7.67 -16.50 1.60
C ILE A 190 -8.61 -17.40 0.78
N LYS A 191 -8.18 -17.85 -0.40
CA LYS A 191 -8.99 -18.74 -1.25
C LYS A 191 -9.17 -20.12 -0.61
N GLU A 192 -8.10 -20.68 -0.06
CA GLU A 192 -8.15 -21.96 0.63
C GLU A 192 -9.03 -21.90 1.88
N GLU A 193 -8.97 -20.80 2.64
CA GLU A 193 -9.85 -20.62 3.79
C GLU A 193 -11.32 -20.48 3.39
N ALA A 194 -11.62 -19.81 2.27
CA ALA A 194 -12.97 -19.75 1.73
C ALA A 194 -13.51 -21.16 1.41
N GLU A 195 -12.71 -22.01 0.75
CA GLU A 195 -13.11 -23.39 0.47
C GLU A 195 -13.30 -24.22 1.75
N LYS A 196 -12.41 -24.07 2.73
CA LYS A 196 -12.57 -24.74 4.04
C LYS A 196 -13.86 -24.35 4.74
N LEU A 197 -14.23 -23.07 4.72
CA LEU A 197 -15.52 -22.62 5.28
C LEU A 197 -16.68 -23.28 4.53
N ARG A 198 -16.64 -23.35 3.20
CA ARG A 198 -17.66 -24.06 2.41
C ARG A 198 -17.75 -25.54 2.78
N GLU A 199 -16.62 -26.21 3.00
CA GLU A 199 -16.60 -27.62 3.42
C GLU A 199 -17.13 -27.83 4.84
N LEU A 200 -16.76 -26.97 5.78
CA LEU A 200 -17.22 -27.05 7.17
C LEU A 200 -18.74 -26.90 7.30
N PHE A 201 -19.37 -26.13 6.42
CA PHE A 201 -20.81 -25.90 6.41
C PHE A 201 -21.57 -26.71 5.33
N LYS A 202 -20.88 -27.53 4.54
CA LYS A 202 -21.53 -28.53 3.68
C LYS A 202 -22.20 -29.58 4.57
N LYS A 203 -23.53 -29.68 4.46
CA LYS A 203 -24.31 -30.79 5.01
C LYS A 203 -24.27 -31.99 4.07
#